data_AF-A0A2A2Q2N1-F1
#
_entry.id   AF-A0A2A2Q2N1-F1
#
_cell.length_a   1.000
_cell.length_b   1.000
_cell.length_c   1.000
_cell.angle_alpha   90.00
_cell.angle_beta   90.00
_cell.angle_gamma   90.00
#
_symmetry.space_group_name_H-M   'P 1'
#
loop_
_entity.id
_entity.type
_entity.pdbx_description
1 polymer ?
#
loop_
_entity_poly.entity_id
_entity_poly.type
_entity_poly.pdbx_seq_one_letter_code
_entity_poly.pdbx_strand_id
1 'polypeptide(L)'
;MREASGESRWTRSEPRVILVLQILFPQVAMNFPFRGLHWSPFVLLLFVSACEKPKRQITSENQAAAAEKAAASELVAPVTAPMVAPSTPPAFKESTAEDRNRPSSLPEPEPELSVAMEGKRIVVTGALRSKIQVERILEALSREFPQHEVESSLVVDYERMGVGWGNRVADEFLVPFLQRVTNAKVAYLDAVVTLEGEAKNPGEVKMISEMAVIVFSGSTTQDLKNHLKVSVTAKP
;
A
#
# COMPACT_ATOMS: atom_id res chain seq x y z
N MET A 1 -60.52 -18.65 25.40
CA MET A 1 -59.23 -17.96 25.20
C MET A 1 -58.35 -18.90 24.38
N ARG A 2 -57.88 -18.41 23.23
CA ARG A 2 -57.06 -19.14 22.25
C ARG A 2 -55.61 -18.89 22.60
N GLU A 3 -54.81 -19.94 22.77
CA GLU A 3 -53.35 -19.84 22.69
C GLU A 3 -52.89 -20.71 21.53
N ALA A 4 -52.25 -20.04 20.57
CA ALA A 4 -51.74 -20.61 19.33
C ALA A 4 -50.30 -21.07 19.56
N SER A 5 -50.05 -22.36 19.36
CA SER A 5 -48.70 -22.93 19.28
C SER A 5 -48.10 -22.62 17.91
N GLY A 6 -47.10 -21.73 17.86
CA GLY A 6 -46.32 -21.44 16.66
C GLY A 6 -45.28 -22.52 16.39
N GLU A 7 -45.55 -23.36 15.39
CA GLU A 7 -44.55 -24.28 14.81
C GLU A 7 -43.50 -23.49 14.01
N SER A 8 -42.25 -23.58 14.44
CA SER A 8 -41.09 -23.01 13.74
C SER A 8 -40.58 -24.01 12.69
N ARG A 9 -41.08 -23.90 11.45
CA ARG A 9 -40.65 -24.76 10.33
C ARG A 9 -39.37 -24.21 9.70
N TRP A 10 -38.22 -24.76 10.08
CA TRP A 10 -36.92 -24.50 9.47
C TRP A 10 -36.86 -25.19 8.09
N THR A 11 -37.05 -24.43 7.01
CA THR A 11 -36.79 -24.92 5.65
C THR A 11 -35.30 -24.80 5.32
N ARG A 12 -34.62 -25.94 5.33
CA ARG A 12 -33.24 -26.11 4.88
C ARG A 12 -33.17 -25.86 3.37
N SER A 13 -32.58 -24.76 2.92
CA SER A 13 -32.36 -24.50 1.49
C SER A 13 -31.25 -25.41 0.97
N GLU A 14 -31.55 -26.22 -0.04
CA GLU A 14 -30.54 -27.00 -0.76
C GLU A 14 -29.60 -26.09 -1.57
N PRO A 15 -28.29 -26.39 -1.61
CA PRO A 15 -27.38 -25.69 -2.51
C PRO A 15 -27.60 -26.16 -3.95
N ARG A 16 -28.18 -25.31 -4.80
CA ARG A 16 -28.17 -25.48 -6.25
C ARG A 16 -26.74 -25.25 -6.77
N VAL A 17 -26.06 -26.33 -7.11
CA VAL A 17 -24.84 -26.30 -7.91
C VAL A 17 -25.25 -25.90 -9.33
N ILE A 18 -25.02 -24.64 -9.70
CA ILE A 18 -25.17 -24.16 -11.08
C ILE A 18 -23.87 -24.49 -11.80
N LEU A 19 -23.90 -25.57 -12.58
CA LEU A 19 -22.93 -25.85 -13.64
C LEU A 19 -23.21 -24.86 -14.78
N VAL A 20 -22.40 -23.79 -14.88
CA VAL A 20 -22.39 -22.93 -16.07
C VAL A 20 -21.46 -23.56 -17.10
N LEU A 21 -22.10 -24.21 -18.06
CA LEU A 21 -21.51 -24.78 -19.26
C LEU A 21 -21.34 -23.66 -20.32
N GLN A 22 -20.18 -23.70 -21.00
CA GLN A 22 -19.93 -23.17 -22.35
C GLN A 22 -19.97 -21.66 -22.59
N ILE A 23 -18.77 -21.06 -22.70
CA ILE A 23 -18.54 -19.93 -23.59
C ILE A 23 -17.86 -20.47 -24.85
N LEU A 24 -18.60 -20.38 -25.96
CA LEU A 24 -18.12 -20.51 -27.33
C LEU A 24 -16.91 -19.59 -27.55
N PHE A 25 -15.80 -20.16 -28.00
CA PHE A 25 -14.79 -19.40 -28.73
C PHE A 25 -15.27 -19.22 -30.17
N PRO A 26 -15.46 -17.98 -30.68
CA PRO A 26 -15.55 -17.77 -32.11
C PRO A 26 -14.15 -18.00 -32.71
N GLN A 27 -14.03 -19.03 -33.55
CA GLN A 27 -12.86 -19.20 -34.40
C GLN A 27 -12.84 -18.09 -35.45
N VAL A 28 -11.98 -17.10 -35.25
CA VAL A 28 -11.56 -16.21 -36.33
C VAL A 28 -10.59 -17.00 -37.19
N ALA A 29 -11.11 -17.56 -38.28
CA ALA A 29 -10.33 -18.12 -39.37
C ALA A 29 -9.59 -16.98 -40.09
N MET A 30 -8.32 -16.75 -39.72
CA MET A 30 -7.42 -15.98 -40.58
C MET A 30 -6.77 -16.93 -41.58
N ASN A 31 -7.23 -16.81 -42.84
CA ASN A 31 -6.58 -17.36 -44.02
C ASN A 31 -5.16 -16.78 -44.14
N PHE A 32 -4.17 -17.53 -43.68
CA PHE A 32 -2.76 -17.30 -44.02
C PHE A 32 -2.34 -18.28 -45.11
N PRO A 33 -1.94 -17.83 -46.31
CA PRO A 33 -1.38 -18.70 -47.32
C PRO A 33 0.04 -19.12 -46.92
N PHE A 34 0.16 -20.41 -46.56
CA PHE A 34 1.40 -21.14 -46.37
C PHE A 34 2.29 -21.08 -47.62
N ARG A 35 3.58 -20.75 -47.43
CA ARG A 35 4.67 -21.36 -48.20
C ARG A 35 5.80 -21.78 -47.26
N GLY A 36 5.80 -23.08 -46.96
CA GLY A 36 6.98 -23.91 -46.83
C GLY A 36 7.94 -23.63 -45.69
N LEU A 37 7.79 -24.35 -44.58
CA LEU A 37 8.88 -25.16 -44.04
C LEU A 37 8.29 -26.27 -43.17
N HIS A 38 8.88 -27.45 -43.28
CA HIS A 38 8.31 -28.74 -43.00
C HIS A 38 9.17 -29.39 -41.89
N TRP A 39 8.52 -30.18 -40.99
CA TRP A 39 9.09 -31.19 -40.04
C TRP A 39 9.56 -30.60 -38.69
N SER A 40 9.21 -31.14 -37.51
CA SER A 40 8.73 -32.47 -37.11
C SER A 40 7.97 -32.40 -35.75
N PRO A 41 6.92 -33.21 -35.53
CA PRO A 41 6.25 -33.36 -34.23
C PRO A 41 6.61 -34.72 -33.60
N PHE A 42 7.45 -34.78 -32.57
CA PHE A 42 7.55 -35.95 -31.66
C PHE A 42 8.49 -35.59 -30.51
N VAL A 43 7.97 -35.40 -29.29
CA VAL A 43 8.33 -36.16 -28.08
C VAL A 43 7.31 -35.79 -27.00
N LEU A 44 6.41 -36.73 -26.81
CA LEU A 44 5.52 -36.93 -25.68
C LEU A 44 6.34 -37.69 -24.64
N LEU A 45 6.36 -37.27 -23.36
CA LEU A 45 6.31 -38.11 -22.13
C LEU A 45 6.97 -37.46 -20.89
N LEU A 46 6.18 -37.49 -19.80
CA LEU A 46 6.53 -37.76 -18.39
C LEU A 46 7.28 -36.70 -17.58
N PHE A 47 6.58 -36.06 -16.65
CA PHE A 47 6.77 -36.31 -15.22
C PHE A 47 5.46 -36.04 -14.46
N VAL A 48 4.75 -37.13 -14.14
CA VAL A 48 3.86 -37.21 -12.99
C VAL A 48 4.75 -37.38 -11.76
N SER A 49 4.61 -36.52 -10.76
CA SER A 49 5.02 -36.84 -9.39
C SER A 49 4.02 -36.25 -8.42
N ALA A 50 3.38 -37.18 -7.71
CA ALA A 50 2.47 -36.99 -6.61
C ALA A 50 3.23 -36.71 -5.29
N CYS A 51 2.44 -36.48 -4.23
CA CYS A 51 2.78 -36.28 -2.82
C CYS A 51 3.01 -34.80 -2.43
N GLU A 52 2.39 -34.24 -1.39
CA GLU A 52 1.78 -34.86 -0.21
C GLU A 52 0.80 -33.89 0.48
N LYS A 53 -0.30 -34.43 1.03
CA LYS A 53 -1.24 -33.73 1.92
C LYS A 53 -0.65 -33.68 3.34
N PRO A 54 -0.59 -32.52 4.02
CA PRO A 54 -0.45 -32.53 5.46
C PRO A 54 -1.82 -32.71 6.12
N LYS A 55 -2.01 -33.91 6.68
CA LYS A 55 -3.05 -34.31 7.61
C LYS A 55 -2.80 -33.60 8.95
N ARG A 56 -3.66 -32.66 9.37
CA ARG A 56 -3.70 -32.20 10.77
C ARG A 56 -4.85 -32.90 11.48
N GLN A 57 -4.49 -33.93 12.25
CA GLN A 57 -5.35 -34.53 13.25
C GLN A 57 -5.51 -33.60 14.46
N ILE A 58 -6.68 -33.75 15.04
CA ILE A 58 -7.24 -33.12 16.23
C ILE A 58 -6.52 -33.61 17.49
N THR A 59 -6.60 -32.80 18.55
CA THR A 59 -6.59 -33.14 19.99
C THR A 59 -5.38 -32.62 20.77
N SER A 60 -5.59 -31.52 21.50
CA SER A 60 -5.29 -31.51 22.93
C SER A 60 -6.31 -30.60 23.63
N GLU A 61 -7.44 -31.20 23.98
CA GLU A 61 -8.23 -30.81 25.14
C GLU A 61 -7.36 -31.05 26.40
N ASN A 62 -7.45 -30.14 27.38
CA ASN A 62 -6.90 -30.24 28.73
C ASN A 62 -5.37 -30.10 28.92
N GLN A 63 -4.92 -28.84 29.05
CA GLN A 63 -4.19 -28.46 30.25
C GLN A 63 -4.97 -27.38 30.99
N ALA A 64 -5.54 -27.81 32.10
CA ALA A 64 -6.14 -26.98 33.12
C ALA A 64 -5.06 -26.26 33.95
N ALA A 65 -5.51 -25.18 34.59
CA ALA A 65 -5.07 -24.71 35.90
C ALA A 65 -3.68 -24.08 36.01
N ALA A 66 -3.64 -22.74 35.94
CA ALA A 66 -3.04 -21.88 36.96
C ALA A 66 -3.25 -20.39 36.59
N ALA A 67 -4.42 -19.85 36.91
CA ALA A 67 -4.65 -18.40 36.93
C ALA A 67 -5.43 -18.06 38.20
N GLU A 68 -4.72 -18.13 39.33
CA GLU A 68 -5.17 -17.64 40.61
C GLU A 68 -4.69 -16.18 40.79
N LYS A 69 -5.63 -15.33 41.23
CA LYS A 69 -5.43 -14.02 41.88
C LYS A 69 -4.81 -12.88 41.06
N ALA A 70 -5.65 -11.91 40.70
CA ALA A 70 -5.76 -10.65 41.44
C ALA A 70 -6.60 -9.66 40.63
N ALA A 71 -7.74 -9.21 41.19
CA ALA A 71 -8.29 -7.86 41.07
C ALA A 71 -9.80 -7.88 41.37
N ALA A 72 -10.16 -7.79 42.65
CA ALA A 72 -11.47 -7.31 43.07
C ALA A 72 -11.39 -6.81 44.53
N SER A 73 -11.10 -5.53 44.69
CA SER A 73 -11.33 -4.74 45.91
C SER A 73 -11.07 -3.27 45.54
N GLU A 74 -11.76 -2.23 45.98
CA GLU A 74 -13.10 -1.97 46.51
C GLU A 74 -13.19 -0.42 46.52
N LEU A 75 -14.41 0.11 46.52
CA LEU A 75 -14.77 1.52 46.34
C LEU A 75 -14.39 2.48 47.49
N VAL A 76 -14.05 3.74 47.13
CA VAL A 76 -14.51 5.05 47.72
C VAL A 76 -14.05 5.36 49.17
N ALA A 77 -13.44 6.52 49.50
CA ALA A 77 -14.02 7.88 49.54
C ALA A 77 -12.98 8.98 49.94
N PRO A 78 -13.36 10.28 49.95
CA PRO A 78 -12.51 11.46 49.66
C PRO A 78 -12.00 12.23 50.91
N VAL A 79 -11.45 13.46 50.67
CA VAL A 79 -11.09 14.59 51.58
C VAL A 79 -9.58 14.92 51.39
N THR A 80 -9.09 16.10 50.95
CA THR A 80 -9.36 17.49 51.36
C THR A 80 -8.67 18.45 50.37
N ALA A 81 -9.25 19.62 50.10
CA ALA A 81 -8.54 20.86 49.72
C ALA A 81 -8.83 21.88 50.84
N PRO A 82 -7.98 22.88 51.19
CA PRO A 82 -7.73 24.06 50.34
C PRO A 82 -6.41 24.86 50.58
N MET A 83 -6.31 26.03 49.92
CA MET A 83 -5.44 27.24 50.13
C MET A 83 -4.16 27.37 49.28
N VAL A 84 -4.14 28.25 48.25
CA VAL A 84 -3.81 29.72 48.24
C VAL A 84 -2.29 29.92 48.43
N ALA A 85 -1.49 30.53 47.53
CA ALA A 85 -1.59 31.86 46.90
C ALA A 85 -0.57 32.04 45.72
N PRO A 86 -0.54 33.21 45.04
CA PRO A 86 -0.04 33.41 43.67
C PRO A 86 1.44 33.82 43.59
N SER A 87 2.05 33.66 42.42
CA SER A 87 3.34 34.28 42.10
C SER A 87 3.38 34.78 40.66
N THR A 88 3.14 36.08 40.57
CA THR A 88 3.66 37.11 39.64
C THR A 88 4.24 36.68 38.27
N PRO A 89 3.74 37.24 37.16
CA PRO A 89 4.41 37.18 35.85
C PRO A 89 5.58 38.19 35.78
N PRO A 90 6.76 37.82 35.27
CA PRO A 90 7.72 38.83 34.83
C PRO A 90 7.23 39.43 33.52
N ALA A 91 6.87 40.72 33.60
CA ALA A 91 6.84 41.63 32.46
C ALA A 91 8.27 41.90 31.95
N PHE A 92 8.36 42.42 30.71
CA PHE A 92 9.55 42.90 29.97
C PHE A 92 10.41 41.80 29.32
N LYS A 93 10.65 41.78 27.99
CA LYS A 93 10.97 42.90 27.09
C LYS A 93 10.38 42.79 25.68
N GLU A 94 9.84 43.90 25.22
CA GLU A 94 9.71 44.28 23.81
C GLU A 94 11.09 44.59 23.20
N SER A 95 11.20 44.42 21.89
CA SER A 95 12.30 44.83 20.99
C SER A 95 13.53 43.92 20.92
N THR A 96 13.64 43.15 19.83
CA THR A 96 14.52 43.56 18.72
C THR A 96 14.00 42.88 17.44
N ALA A 97 13.39 43.69 16.57
CA ALA A 97 13.19 43.34 15.18
C ALA A 97 14.54 43.46 14.45
N GLU A 98 15.33 42.38 14.42
CA GLU A 98 16.51 42.25 13.55
C GLU A 98 17.06 40.82 13.62
N ASP A 99 16.41 39.87 12.95
CA ASP A 99 17.12 38.76 12.31
C ASP A 99 16.20 38.11 11.25
N ARG A 100 15.89 38.87 10.19
CA ARG A 100 15.12 38.37 9.04
C ARG A 100 16.01 37.69 7.99
N ASN A 101 17.26 37.37 8.31
CA ASN A 101 18.21 36.88 7.32
C ASN A 101 19.19 35.84 7.84
N ARG A 102 18.75 34.97 8.75
CA ARG A 102 19.42 33.69 8.97
C ARG A 102 18.86 32.70 7.95
N PRO A 103 19.59 32.29 6.90
CA PRO A 103 19.25 31.07 6.19
C PRO A 103 19.32 29.97 7.24
N SER A 104 18.17 29.48 7.67
CA SER A 104 18.04 28.23 8.40
C SER A 104 18.35 27.11 7.40
N SER A 105 19.62 27.00 7.00
CA SER A 105 20.13 25.91 6.18
C SER A 105 20.39 24.70 7.08
N LEU A 106 19.38 24.28 7.83
CA LEU A 106 19.32 22.88 8.17
C LEU A 106 19.14 22.15 6.84
N PRO A 107 19.98 21.15 6.53
CA PRO A 107 19.79 20.37 5.30
C PRO A 107 18.36 19.85 5.30
N GLU A 108 17.66 20.06 4.17
CA GLU A 108 16.32 19.49 4.00
C GLU A 108 16.43 17.97 4.23
N PRO A 109 15.50 17.39 5.01
CA PRO A 109 15.57 15.98 5.31
C PRO A 109 15.46 15.18 4.00
N GLU A 110 16.43 14.29 3.79
CA GLU A 110 16.46 13.45 2.60
C GLU A 110 15.31 12.43 2.65
N PRO A 111 14.45 12.36 1.61
CA PRO A 111 13.31 11.46 1.59
C PRO A 111 13.77 10.01 1.62
N GLU A 112 12.99 9.12 2.24
CA GLU A 112 13.28 7.69 2.16
C GLU A 112 13.06 7.17 0.73
N LEU A 113 12.09 7.74 0.01
CA LEU A 113 11.89 7.47 -1.41
C LEU A 113 11.25 8.66 -2.11
N SER A 114 11.83 9.11 -3.22
CA SER A 114 11.16 9.97 -4.19
C SER A 114 11.31 9.41 -5.59
N VAL A 115 10.21 9.40 -6.33
CA VAL A 115 10.16 8.95 -7.72
C VAL A 115 9.42 10.01 -8.52
N ALA A 116 10.05 10.55 -9.55
CA ALA A 116 9.48 11.56 -10.43
C ALA A 116 9.67 11.21 -11.89
N MET A 117 8.65 11.48 -12.71
CA MET A 117 8.74 11.37 -14.17
C MET A 117 9.05 12.73 -14.78
N GLU A 118 10.24 12.85 -15.37
CA GLU A 118 10.77 14.07 -15.98
C GLU A 118 10.96 13.85 -17.48
N GLY A 119 9.87 14.02 -18.25
CA GLY A 119 9.88 13.77 -19.68
C GLY A 119 10.17 12.31 -20.02
N LYS A 120 11.36 12.03 -20.57
CA LYS A 120 11.81 10.66 -20.90
C LYS A 120 12.60 9.98 -19.78
N ARG A 121 12.72 10.62 -18.62
CA ARG A 121 13.51 10.14 -17.49
C ARG A 121 12.60 9.81 -16.32
N ILE A 122 12.97 8.77 -15.58
CA ILE A 122 12.39 8.44 -14.28
C ILE A 122 13.51 8.64 -13.26
N VAL A 123 13.37 9.66 -12.43
CA VAL A 123 14.35 10.02 -11.41
C VAL A 123 13.93 9.37 -10.09
N VAL A 124 14.80 8.54 -9.53
CA VAL A 124 14.59 7.82 -8.27
C VAL A 124 15.66 8.26 -7.27
N THR A 125 15.25 8.85 -6.15
CA THR A 125 16.17 9.35 -5.12
C THR A 125 15.73 8.95 -3.72
N GLY A 126 16.65 9.05 -2.77
CA GLY A 126 16.40 8.82 -1.36
C GLY A 126 17.24 7.69 -0.77
N ALA A 127 16.86 7.23 0.41
CA ALA A 127 17.59 6.21 1.13
C ALA A 127 16.65 5.19 1.79
N LEU A 128 16.82 3.91 1.43
CA LEU A 128 16.04 2.80 1.97
C LEU A 128 16.91 1.85 2.79
N ARG A 129 16.34 1.29 3.86
CA ARG A 129 17.04 0.29 4.69
C ARG A 129 17.37 -1.01 3.97
N SER A 130 16.54 -1.41 3.01
CA SER A 130 16.62 -2.74 2.39
C SER A 130 17.19 -2.67 0.99
N LYS A 131 18.37 -3.29 0.79
CA LYS A 131 18.96 -3.49 -0.54
C LYS A 131 18.01 -4.18 -1.52
N ILE A 132 17.27 -5.19 -1.05
CA ILE A 132 16.32 -5.94 -1.89
C ILE A 132 15.19 -5.04 -2.38
N GLN A 133 14.74 -4.06 -1.56
CA GLN A 133 13.71 -3.12 -1.98
C GLN A 133 14.23 -2.16 -3.06
N VAL A 134 15.45 -1.64 -2.89
CA VAL A 134 16.12 -0.80 -3.89
C VAL A 134 16.22 -1.53 -5.23
N GLU A 135 16.76 -2.75 -5.24
CA GLU A 135 16.93 -3.55 -6.47
C GLU A 135 15.58 -3.79 -7.17
N ARG A 136 14.54 -4.17 -6.42
CA ARG A 136 13.21 -4.45 -6.99
C ARG A 136 12.52 -3.23 -7.56
N ILE A 137 12.64 -2.07 -6.91
CA ILE A 137 12.09 -0.81 -7.44
C ILE A 137 12.75 -0.50 -8.78
N LEU A 138 14.08 -0.56 -8.84
CA LEU A 138 14.82 -0.24 -10.06
C LEU A 138 14.58 -1.26 -11.18
N GLU A 139 14.51 -2.55 -10.84
CA GLU A 139 14.20 -3.63 -11.79
C GLU A 139 12.80 -3.46 -12.38
N ALA A 140 11.78 -3.26 -11.55
CA ALA A 140 10.41 -3.08 -12.01
C ALA A 140 10.27 -1.83 -12.89
N LEU A 141 10.86 -0.70 -12.49
CA LEU A 141 10.83 0.52 -13.29
C LEU A 141 11.54 0.34 -14.64
N SER A 142 12.72 -0.30 -14.65
CA SER A 142 13.46 -0.54 -15.89
C SER A 142 12.73 -1.52 -16.83
N ARG A 143 12.06 -2.54 -16.26
CA ARG A 143 11.30 -3.54 -17.00
C ARG A 143 10.03 -2.96 -17.63
N GLU A 144 9.28 -2.16 -16.87
CA GLU A 144 7.96 -1.65 -17.30
C GLU A 144 8.07 -0.36 -18.13
N PHE A 145 9.18 0.37 -18.03
CA PHE A 145 9.43 1.59 -18.79
C PHE A 145 10.70 1.49 -19.67
N PRO A 146 10.80 0.52 -20.61
CA PRO A 146 12.01 0.31 -21.41
C PRO A 146 12.35 1.47 -22.36
N GLN A 147 11.42 2.40 -22.56
CA GLN A 147 11.60 3.60 -23.37
C GLN A 147 12.04 4.82 -22.56
N HIS A 148 12.12 4.70 -21.23
CA HIS A 148 12.56 5.75 -20.32
C HIS A 148 13.93 5.42 -19.74
N GLU A 149 14.72 6.45 -19.48
CA GLU A 149 15.98 6.34 -18.76
C GLU A 149 15.71 6.40 -17.25
N VAL A 150 16.01 5.34 -16.52
CA VAL A 150 15.86 5.30 -15.06
C VAL A 150 17.15 5.81 -14.42
N GLU A 151 17.13 7.06 -13.97
CA GLU A 151 18.23 7.68 -13.23
C GLU A 151 18.02 7.45 -11.73
N SER A 152 18.94 6.73 -11.08
CA SER A 152 18.83 6.38 -9.67
C SER A 152 19.99 6.95 -8.86
N SER A 153 19.64 7.72 -7.83
CA SER A 153 20.51 8.06 -6.68
C SER A 153 19.97 7.43 -5.39
N LEU A 154 19.21 6.35 -5.50
CA LEU A 154 18.64 5.62 -4.36
C LEU A 154 19.74 4.82 -3.66
N VAL A 155 20.00 5.11 -2.38
CA VAL A 155 21.06 4.46 -1.60
C VAL A 155 20.49 3.51 -0.54
N VAL A 156 21.34 2.59 -0.07
CA VAL A 156 21.00 1.69 1.04
C VAL A 156 21.55 2.27 2.34
N ASP A 157 20.67 2.58 3.28
CA ASP A 157 21.02 3.11 4.59
C ASP A 157 20.43 2.23 5.70
N TYR A 158 21.29 1.38 6.29
CA TYR A 158 20.89 0.40 7.29
C TYR A 158 20.49 1.01 8.64
N GLU A 159 20.83 2.27 8.90
CA GLU A 159 20.50 2.98 10.14
C GLU A 159 19.08 3.55 10.13
N ARG A 160 18.48 3.68 8.95
CA ARG A 160 17.10 4.17 8.80
C ARG A 160 16.05 3.20 9.31
N MET A 161 14.91 3.77 9.69
CA MET A 161 13.71 3.00 9.98
C MET A 161 13.20 2.32 8.71
N GLY A 162 12.81 1.05 8.83
CA GLY A 162 12.23 0.32 7.71
C GLY A 162 10.81 0.82 7.44
N VAL A 163 10.51 1.13 6.18
CA VAL A 163 9.23 1.70 5.74
C VAL A 163 8.08 0.71 5.67
N GLY A 164 8.31 -0.59 5.87
CA GLY A 164 7.26 -1.59 6.08
C GLY A 164 6.40 -1.96 4.86
N TRP A 165 6.64 -1.39 3.68
CA TRP A 165 5.79 -1.61 2.51
C TRP A 165 5.97 -2.95 1.81
N GLY A 166 6.91 -3.79 2.23
CA GLY A 166 7.23 -5.05 1.57
C GLY A 166 7.66 -4.84 0.11
N ASN A 167 7.17 -5.70 -0.79
CA ASN A 167 7.53 -5.72 -2.22
C ASN A 167 6.51 -5.04 -3.12
N ARG A 168 5.37 -4.64 -2.58
CA ARG A 168 4.21 -4.16 -3.35
C ARG A 168 4.39 -2.77 -3.95
N VAL A 169 5.29 -1.95 -3.41
CA VAL A 169 5.41 -0.54 -3.83
C VAL A 169 5.72 -0.38 -5.30
N ALA A 170 6.65 -1.18 -5.84
CA ALA A 170 7.04 -1.06 -7.23
C ALA A 170 5.91 -1.50 -8.17
N ASP A 171 5.50 -2.77 -8.08
CA ASP A 171 4.55 -3.38 -9.03
C ASP A 171 3.10 -2.93 -8.78
N GLU A 172 2.67 -2.80 -7.52
CA GLU A 172 1.27 -2.50 -7.18
C GLU A 172 0.98 -0.99 -7.13
N PHE A 173 1.99 -0.13 -7.02
CA PHE A 173 1.77 1.32 -6.95
C PHE A 173 2.57 2.14 -7.96
N LEU A 174 3.92 2.10 -7.91
CA LEU A 174 4.76 3.00 -8.71
C LEU A 174 4.49 2.83 -10.21
N VAL A 175 4.51 1.58 -10.70
CA VAL A 175 4.26 1.28 -12.11
C VAL A 175 2.88 1.80 -12.58
N PRO A 176 1.74 1.41 -11.96
CA PRO A 176 0.44 1.88 -12.41
C PRO A 176 0.23 3.39 -12.21
N PHE A 177 0.87 3.99 -11.21
CA PHE A 177 0.84 5.44 -10.98
C PHE A 177 1.52 6.19 -12.12
N LEU A 178 2.77 5.84 -12.42
CA LEU A 178 3.59 6.46 -13.46
C LEU A 178 3.01 6.25 -14.87
N GLN A 179 2.26 5.16 -15.12
CA GLN A 179 1.59 4.93 -16.40
C GLN A 179 0.35 5.80 -16.64
N ARG A 180 -0.31 6.25 -15.56
CA ARG A 180 -1.62 6.91 -15.64
C ARG A 180 -1.56 8.41 -15.41
N VAL A 181 -0.59 8.86 -14.63
CA VAL A 181 -0.43 10.26 -14.24
C VAL A 181 0.65 10.92 -15.09
N THR A 182 0.33 12.09 -15.63
CA THR A 182 1.29 12.94 -16.34
C THR A 182 2.04 13.81 -15.34
N ASN A 183 3.34 14.05 -15.54
CA ASN A 183 4.20 14.75 -14.57
C ASN A 183 4.11 14.12 -13.17
N ALA A 184 4.06 12.79 -13.14
CA ALA A 184 3.86 12.01 -11.93
C ALA A 184 5.05 12.15 -10.99
N LYS A 185 4.76 12.48 -9.73
CA LYS A 185 5.75 12.51 -8.66
C LYS A 185 5.15 11.90 -7.39
N VAL A 186 5.90 11.01 -6.77
CA VAL A 186 5.60 10.47 -5.45
C VAL A 186 6.81 10.65 -4.56
N ALA A 187 6.58 11.10 -3.34
CA ALA A 187 7.59 11.19 -2.31
C ALA A 187 7.06 10.59 -1.02
N TYR A 188 7.92 9.88 -0.30
CA TYR A 188 7.72 9.52 1.07
C TYR A 188 8.85 10.14 1.89
N LEU A 189 8.44 10.99 2.83
CA LEU A 189 9.29 11.76 3.70
C LEU A 189 8.60 11.87 5.06
N ASP A 190 9.32 11.57 6.13
CA ASP A 190 8.84 11.72 7.52
C ASP A 190 7.48 11.04 7.75
N ALA A 191 7.34 9.80 7.27
CA ALA A 191 6.11 9.03 7.34
C ALA A 191 4.92 9.60 6.55
N VAL A 192 5.11 10.60 5.70
CA VAL A 192 4.06 11.20 4.86
C VAL A 192 4.26 10.84 3.40
N VAL A 193 3.26 10.22 2.77
CA VAL A 193 3.24 10.01 1.32
C VAL A 193 2.64 11.23 0.64
N THR A 194 3.35 11.84 -0.30
CA THR A 194 2.85 12.94 -1.12
C THR A 194 2.75 12.49 -2.58
N LEU A 195 1.56 12.63 -3.17
CA LEU A 195 1.26 12.31 -4.57
C LEU A 195 1.03 13.59 -5.36
N GLU A 196 1.75 13.77 -6.45
CA GLU A 196 1.70 14.93 -7.33
C GLU A 196 1.60 14.51 -8.80
N GLY A 197 0.93 15.32 -9.60
CA GLY A 197 0.79 15.13 -11.05
C GLY A 197 -0.62 15.40 -11.56
N GLU A 198 -0.83 15.06 -12.83
CA GLU A 198 -2.08 15.29 -13.56
C GLU A 198 -2.71 13.98 -14.03
N ALA A 199 -3.92 13.71 -13.55
CA ALA A 199 -4.74 12.56 -13.95
C ALA A 199 -5.76 12.98 -15.01
N LYS A 200 -6.17 12.05 -15.89
CA LYS A 200 -7.04 12.36 -17.03
C LYS A 200 -8.47 12.68 -16.61
N ASN A 201 -8.93 12.06 -15.53
CA ASN A 201 -10.30 12.16 -15.05
C ASN A 201 -10.35 11.98 -13.52
N PRO A 202 -11.43 12.44 -12.85
CA PRO A 202 -11.56 12.30 -11.40
C PRO A 202 -11.63 10.84 -10.92
N GLY A 203 -12.06 9.91 -11.78
CA GLY A 203 -12.06 8.47 -11.47
C GLY A 203 -10.66 7.92 -11.27
N GLU A 204 -9.69 8.33 -12.09
CA GLU A 204 -8.28 7.97 -11.95
C GLU A 204 -7.69 8.51 -10.65
N VAL A 205 -7.98 9.77 -10.29
CA VAL A 205 -7.53 10.36 -9.02
C VAL A 205 -8.00 9.51 -7.84
N LYS A 206 -9.29 9.13 -7.83
CA LYS A 206 -9.86 8.30 -6.77
C LYS A 206 -9.18 6.93 -6.71
N MET A 207 -9.06 6.25 -7.84
CA MET A 207 -8.46 4.91 -7.93
C MET A 207 -6.99 4.92 -7.48
N ILE A 208 -6.20 5.91 -7.90
CA ILE A 208 -4.80 6.05 -7.49
C ILE A 208 -4.69 6.33 -6.00
N SER A 209 -5.58 7.16 -5.46
CA SER A 209 -5.63 7.43 -4.01
C SER A 209 -5.91 6.16 -3.22
N GLU A 210 -6.90 5.37 -3.64
CA GLU A 210 -7.25 4.10 -2.99
C GLU A 210 -6.08 3.10 -3.04
N MET A 211 -5.42 2.98 -4.19
CA MET A 211 -4.24 2.15 -4.37
C MET A 211 -3.09 2.59 -3.46
N ALA A 212 -2.85 3.90 -3.35
CA ALA A 212 -1.85 4.45 -2.46
C ALA A 212 -2.17 4.15 -0.99
N VAL A 213 -3.43 4.29 -0.57
CA VAL A 213 -3.86 3.92 0.78
C VAL A 213 -3.62 2.43 1.02
N ILE A 214 -3.97 1.55 0.09
CA ILE A 214 -3.76 0.10 0.24
C ILE A 214 -2.26 -0.23 0.38
N VAL A 215 -1.42 0.30 -0.50
CA VAL A 215 0.00 -0.06 -0.57
C VAL A 215 0.80 0.56 0.57
N PHE A 216 0.56 1.83 0.88
CA PHE A 216 1.26 2.56 1.93
C PHE A 216 0.60 2.43 3.31
N SER A 217 -0.54 1.74 3.43
CA SER A 217 -1.10 1.41 4.74
C SER A 217 -0.11 0.59 5.57
N GLY A 218 0.09 1.00 6.81
CA GLY A 218 1.00 0.35 7.74
C GLY A 218 1.29 1.21 8.96
N SER A 219 2.05 0.66 9.92
CA SER A 219 2.45 1.38 11.13
C SER A 219 3.49 2.48 10.89
N THR A 220 4.05 2.54 9.68
CA THR A 220 5.15 3.42 9.27
C THR A 220 4.67 4.65 8.51
N THR A 221 3.44 4.65 7.98
CA THR A 221 2.86 5.80 7.26
C THR A 221 1.86 6.49 8.17
N GLN A 222 2.07 7.77 8.42
CA GLN A 222 1.19 8.59 9.26
C GLN A 222 0.10 9.28 8.44
N ASP A 223 0.45 9.79 7.26
CA ASP A 223 -0.46 10.60 6.44
C ASP A 223 -0.22 10.39 4.94
N LEU A 224 -1.24 10.71 4.16
CA LEU A 224 -1.22 10.67 2.70
C LEU A 224 -1.80 11.96 2.13
N LYS A 225 -0.92 12.76 1.52
CA LYS A 225 -1.25 14.01 0.85
C LYS A 225 -1.44 13.77 -0.64
N ASN A 226 -2.66 13.96 -1.12
CA ASN A 226 -2.97 13.86 -2.53
C ASN A 226 -3.10 15.26 -3.16
N HIS A 227 -2.13 15.61 -4.00
CA HIS A 227 -2.11 16.84 -4.80
C HIS A 227 -2.33 16.59 -6.30
N LEU A 228 -2.94 15.45 -6.66
CA LEU A 228 -3.29 15.14 -8.04
C LEU A 228 -4.36 16.09 -8.57
N LYS A 229 -4.11 16.61 -9.76
CA LYS A 229 -5.02 17.51 -10.48
C LYS A 229 -5.69 16.75 -11.62
N VAL A 230 -6.91 17.13 -11.97
CA VAL A 230 -7.55 16.63 -13.18
C VAL A 230 -7.12 17.51 -14.35
N SER A 231 -6.53 16.92 -15.38
CA SER A 231 -6.21 17.64 -16.62
C SER A 231 -7.53 18.09 -17.26
N VAL A 232 -7.80 19.39 -17.25
CA VAL A 232 -8.96 19.94 -17.94
C VAL A 232 -8.62 19.95 -19.43
N THR A 233 -8.95 18.87 -20.12
CA THR A 233 -8.90 18.85 -21.58
C THR A 233 -9.91 19.89 -22.07
N ALA A 234 -9.41 21.05 -22.50
CA ALA A 234 -10.24 22.09 -23.10
C ALA A 234 -10.98 21.45 -24.29
N LYS A 235 -12.30 21.35 -24.17
CA LYS A 235 -13.14 20.85 -25.25
C LYS A 235 -13.08 21.89 -26.37
N PRO A 236 -12.64 21.52 -27.59
CA PRO A 236 -12.59 22.44 -28.73
C PRO A 236 -13.99 22.91 -29.14
#